data_AF-A0AB34YZS3-F1
#
_entry.id   AF-A0AB34YZS3-F1
#
_cell.length_a   1.000
_cell.length_b   1.000
_cell.length_c   1.000
_cell.angle_alpha   90.00
_cell.angle_beta   90.00
_cell.angle_gamma   90.00
#
_symmetry.space_group_name_H-M   'P 1'
#
loop_
_entity.id
_entity.type
_entity.pdbx_description
1 polymer ?
#
loop_
_entity_poly.entity_id
_entity_poly.type
_entity_poly.pdbx_seq_one_letter_code
_entity_poly.pdbx_strand_id
1 'polypeptide(L)'
;RQEILHCRWWLGLELAFIRPRMVVALGASAAFALTDNNAPLTSRRGQAEIGLHGGPVLISWHPSYILRLNDSVARERARRELIEDIIQAARMDVSF
;
A
#
# COMPACT_ATOMS: atom_id res chain seq x y z
N ARG A 1 -16.08 3.15 3.41
CA ARG A 1 -15.17 2.84 4.53
C ARG A 1 -15.77 1.87 5.54
N GLN A 2 -17.09 1.87 5.78
CA GLN A 2 -17.74 0.90 6.67
C GLN A 2 -17.41 -0.55 6.33
N GLU A 3 -17.53 -0.96 5.06
CA GLU A 3 -17.15 -2.31 4.61
C GLU A 3 -15.68 -2.66 4.91
N ILE A 4 -14.75 -1.71 4.71
CA ILE A 4 -13.34 -1.90 5.03
C ILE A 4 -13.17 -2.21 6.52
N LEU A 5 -13.84 -1.47 7.40
CA LEU A 5 -13.76 -1.72 8.85
C LEU A 5 -14.35 -3.10 9.21
N HIS A 6 -15.46 -3.49 8.59
CA HIS A 6 -16.09 -4.80 8.82
C HIS A 6 -15.22 -5.96 8.32
N CYS A 7 -14.42 -5.77 7.28
CA CYS A 7 -13.53 -6.81 6.74
C CYS A 7 -12.13 -6.78 7.36
N ARG A 8 -11.75 -5.71 8.08
CA ARG A 8 -10.37 -5.50 8.58
C ARG A 8 -9.91 -6.61 9.53
N TRP A 9 -10.82 -7.27 10.24
CA TRP A 9 -10.47 -8.38 11.12
C TRP A 9 -9.89 -9.58 10.36
N TRP A 10 -10.43 -9.92 9.17
CA TRP A 10 -9.88 -10.98 8.32
C TRP A 10 -8.45 -10.65 7.90
N LEU A 11 -8.22 -9.42 7.44
CA LEU A 11 -6.88 -8.94 7.11
C LEU A 11 -5.92 -9.03 8.30
N GLY A 12 -6.39 -8.71 9.51
CA GLY A 12 -5.62 -8.88 10.74
C GLY A 12 -5.20 -10.34 10.98
N LEU A 13 -6.10 -11.30 10.75
CA LEU A 13 -5.78 -12.73 10.86
C LEU A 13 -4.77 -13.18 9.80
N GLU A 14 -4.92 -12.75 8.55
CA GLU A 14 -3.97 -13.05 7.47
C GLU A 14 -2.56 -12.55 7.82
N LEU A 15 -2.45 -11.31 8.30
CA LEU A 15 -1.18 -10.71 8.71
C LEU A 15 -0.56 -11.42 9.91
N ALA A 16 -1.37 -11.80 10.91
CA ALA A 16 -0.91 -12.55 12.07
C ALA A 16 -0.41 -13.95 11.70
N PHE A 17 -1.03 -14.61 10.71
CA PHE A 17 -0.66 -15.94 10.25
C PHE A 17 0.60 -15.92 9.38
N ILE A 18 0.64 -15.03 8.38
CA ILE A 18 1.74 -14.95 7.41
C ILE A 18 2.99 -14.30 8.02
N ARG A 19 2.81 -13.34 8.95
CA ARG A 19 3.88 -12.52 9.54
C ARG A 19 4.82 -11.95 8.47
N PRO A 20 4.28 -11.18 7.50
CA PRO A 20 5.08 -10.66 6.40
C PRO A 20 6.16 -9.73 6.92
N ARG A 21 7.35 -9.78 6.30
CA ARG A 21 8.39 -8.79 6.56
C ARG A 21 7.98 -7.40 6.06
N MET A 22 7.26 -7.33 4.94
CA MET A 22 6.81 -6.09 4.31
C MET A 22 5.43 -6.30 3.67
N VAL A 23 4.54 -5.32 3.82
CA VAL A 23 3.24 -5.29 3.12
C VAL A 23 3.24 -4.11 2.15
N VAL A 24 2.76 -4.31 0.91
CA VAL A 24 2.56 -3.23 -0.05
C VAL A 24 1.07 -2.91 -0.17
N ALA A 25 0.67 -1.71 0.24
CA ALA A 25 -0.69 -1.24 0.16
C ALA A 25 -0.97 -0.57 -1.20
N LEU A 26 -1.72 -1.25 -2.05
CA LEU A 26 -2.08 -0.77 -3.38
C LEU A 26 -3.35 0.08 -3.31
N GLY A 27 -3.20 1.41 -3.37
CA GLY A 27 -4.32 2.35 -3.38
C GLY A 27 -4.84 2.79 -2.01
N ALA A 28 -5.75 3.78 -2.03
CA ALA A 28 -6.24 4.46 -0.84
C ALA A 28 -7.00 3.53 0.13
N SER A 29 -7.81 2.61 -0.40
CA SER A 29 -8.57 1.66 0.43
C SER A 29 -7.66 0.72 1.20
N ALA A 30 -6.63 0.16 0.55
CA ALA A 30 -5.66 -0.72 1.19
C ALA A 30 -4.80 0.04 2.20
N ALA A 31 -4.32 1.24 1.84
CA ALA A 31 -3.55 2.11 2.72
C ALA A 31 -4.32 2.43 4.01
N PHE A 32 -5.59 2.82 3.89
CA PHE A 32 -6.46 3.04 5.04
C PHE A 32 -6.73 1.75 5.82
N ALA A 33 -7.00 0.63 5.14
CA ALA A 33 -7.26 -0.65 5.81
C ALA A 33 -6.09 -1.09 6.71
N LEU A 34 -4.86 -0.84 6.27
CA LEU A 34 -3.64 -1.28 6.93
C LEU A 34 -3.10 -0.31 7.99
N THR A 35 -3.31 1.00 7.85
CA THR A 35 -2.69 1.99 8.74
C THR A 35 -3.67 2.92 9.47
N ASP A 36 -4.98 2.84 9.16
CA ASP A 36 -6.03 3.76 9.63
C ASP A 36 -5.80 5.25 9.31
N ASN A 37 -4.71 5.58 8.62
CA ASN A 37 -4.43 6.91 8.14
C ASN A 37 -5.30 7.22 6.92
N ASN A 38 -6.02 8.33 6.98
CA ASN A 38 -6.97 8.74 5.95
C ASN A 38 -6.48 9.92 5.09
N ALA A 39 -5.21 10.32 5.22
CA ALA A 39 -4.62 11.35 4.38
C ALA A 39 -4.55 10.90 2.90
N PRO A 40 -4.52 11.85 1.95
CA PRO A 40 -4.49 11.55 0.52
C PRO A 40 -3.36 10.57 0.14
N LEU A 41 -3.68 9.61 -0.74
CA LEU A 41 -2.72 8.59 -1.18
C LEU A 41 -1.47 9.22 -1.83
N THR A 42 -1.67 10.28 -2.62
CA THR A 42 -0.61 10.98 -3.37
C THR A 42 0.53 11.47 -2.49
N SER A 43 0.22 11.97 -1.28
CA SER A 43 1.21 12.48 -0.33
C SER A 43 1.90 11.38 0.48
N ARG A 44 1.39 10.15 0.42
CA ARG A 44 1.87 8.99 1.18
C ARG A 44 2.61 7.97 0.33
N ARG A 45 2.34 7.92 -0.97
CA ARG A 45 2.95 6.96 -1.91
C ARG A 45 4.49 7.05 -1.87
N GLY A 46 5.14 5.90 -1.87
CA GLY A 46 6.60 5.72 -1.79
C GLY A 46 7.14 5.70 -0.36
N GLN A 47 6.30 5.95 0.65
CA GLN A 47 6.70 5.95 2.06
C GLN A 47 6.22 4.68 2.76
N ALA A 48 7.05 4.19 3.67
CA ALA A 48 6.69 3.12 4.59
C ALA A 48 6.07 3.73 5.86
N GLU A 49 4.95 3.15 6.29
CA GLU A 49 4.28 3.48 7.54
C GLU A 49 4.25 2.25 8.44
N ILE A 50 4.07 2.46 9.76
CA ILE A 50 3.77 1.35 10.67
C ILE A 50 2.29 1.02 10.54
N GLY A 51 1.99 -0.22 10.14
CA GLY A 51 0.62 -0.72 10.05
C GLY A 51 0.03 -1.03 11.41
N LEU A 52 -1.28 -1.20 11.46
CA LEU A 52 -2.03 -1.62 12.66
C LEU A 52 -1.58 -2.97 13.22
N HIS A 53 -0.90 -3.79 12.41
CA HIS A 53 -0.31 -5.07 12.80
C HIS A 53 1.12 -4.94 13.36
N GLY A 54 1.64 -3.71 13.49
CA GLY A 54 2.97 -3.41 14.02
C GLY A 54 4.13 -3.55 13.02
N GLY A 55 3.88 -4.07 11.81
CA GLY A 55 4.88 -4.20 10.76
C GLY A 55 4.85 -3.08 9.71
N PRO A 56 5.86 -3.00 8.83
CA PRO A 56 5.94 -1.95 7.82
C PRO A 56 4.94 -2.17 6.68
N VAL A 57 4.37 -1.06 6.22
CA VAL A 57 3.43 -0.98 5.10
C VAL A 57 3.93 0.08 4.12
N LEU A 58 4.39 -0.34 2.94
CA LEU A 58 4.73 0.57 1.86
C LEU A 58 3.49 0.98 1.07
N ILE A 59 3.25 2.28 0.92
CA ILE A 59 2.07 2.81 0.23
C ILE A 59 2.38 3.02 -1.26
N SER A 60 1.54 2.51 -2.15
CA SER A 60 1.74 2.66 -3.61
C SER A 60 0.42 2.83 -4.39
N TRP A 61 0.54 3.02 -5.71
CA TRP A 61 -0.59 3.13 -6.63
C TRP A 61 -1.36 1.81 -6.73
N HIS A 62 -2.68 1.92 -6.85
CA HIS A 62 -3.46 0.77 -7.31
C HIS A 62 -3.27 0.59 -8.82
N PRO A 63 -3.01 -0.63 -9.34
CA PRO A 63 -2.83 -0.86 -10.78
C PRO A 63 -4.01 -0.35 -11.62
N SER A 64 -5.24 -0.47 -11.12
CA SER A 64 -6.42 0.05 -11.84
C SER A 64 -6.42 1.58 -12.00
N TYR A 65 -5.77 2.34 -11.10
CA TYR A 65 -5.63 3.79 -11.26
C TYR A 65 -4.79 4.10 -12.49
N ILE A 66 -3.67 3.40 -12.67
CA ILE A 66 -2.77 3.55 -13.83
C ILE A 66 -3.55 3.30 -15.12
N LEU A 67 -4.35 2.22 -15.17
CA LEU A 67 -5.15 1.87 -16.34
C LEU A 67 -6.24 2.91 -16.69
N ARG A 68 -6.69 3.70 -15.71
CA ARG A 68 -7.71 4.74 -15.90
C ARG A 68 -7.14 6.09 -16.33
N LEU A 69 -5.81 6.26 -16.35
CA LEU A 69 -5.17 7.49 -16.81
C LEU A 69 -5.26 7.61 -18.33
N ASN A 70 -5.90 8.67 -18.81
CA ASN A 70 -6.02 8.95 -20.25
C ASN A 70 -4.72 9.50 -20.85
N ASP A 71 -3.97 10.28 -20.07
CA ASP A 71 -2.68 10.82 -20.48
C ASP A 71 -1.59 9.73 -20.44
N SER A 72 -0.94 9.49 -21.57
CA SER A 72 0.06 8.42 -21.73
C SER A 72 1.31 8.67 -20.90
N VAL A 73 1.72 9.94 -20.74
CA VAL A 73 2.90 10.33 -19.95
C VAL A 73 2.65 10.09 -18.46
N ALA A 74 1.48 10.49 -17.96
CA ALA A 74 1.05 10.25 -16.60
C ALA A 74 0.90 8.75 -16.31
N ARG A 75 0.35 7.99 -17.27
CA ARG A 75 0.24 6.53 -17.16
C ARG A 75 1.60 5.86 -17.02
N GLU A 76 2.55 6.21 -17.88
CA GLU A 76 3.89 5.64 -17.84
C GLU A 76 4.66 6.07 -16.59
N ARG A 77 4.47 7.32 -16.14
CA ARG A 77 5.02 7.78 -14.86
C ARG A 77 4.48 6.94 -13.69
N ALA A 78 3.16 6.83 -13.55
CA ALA A 78 2.55 6.09 -12.46
C ALA A 78 2.90 4.59 -12.50
N ARG A 79 3.10 4.02 -13.69
CA ARG A 79 3.61 2.65 -13.86
C ARG A 79 5.03 2.50 -13.34
N ARG A 80 5.94 3.42 -13.70
CA ARG A 80 7.32 3.41 -13.20
C ARG A 80 7.37 3.57 -11.68
N GLU A 81 6.60 4.51 -11.13
CA GLU A 81 6.50 4.72 -9.68
C GLU A 81 6.04 3.44 -8.95
N LEU A 82 5.03 2.72 -9.48
CA LEU A 82 4.60 1.43 -8.90
C LEU A 82 5.72 0.38 -8.93
N ILE A 83 6.47 0.29 -10.04
CA ILE A 83 7.59 -0.66 -10.17
C ILE A 83 8.70 -0.30 -9.17
N GLU A 84 9.04 0.98 -9.06
CA GLU A 84 10.03 1.50 -8.10
C GLU A 84 9.63 1.16 -6.66
N ASP A 85 8.37 1.37 -6.29
CA ASP A 85 7.85 1.02 -4.96
C ASP A 85 7.96 -0.49 -4.69
N ILE A 86 7.62 -1.36 -5.66
CA ILE A 86 7.74 -2.82 -5.50
C ILE A 86 9.21 -3.24 -5.31
N ILE A 87 10.12 -2.65 -6.10
CA ILE A 87 11.56 -2.91 -5.97
C ILE A 87 12.06 -2.43 -4.61
N GLN A 88 11.61 -1.27 -4.14
CA GLN A 88 11.94 -0.73 -2.82
C GLN A 88 11.48 -1.67 -1.71
N ALA A 89 10.22 -2.13 -1.74
CA ALA A 89 9.69 -3.09 -0.77
C ALA A 89 10.49 -4.40 -0.73
N ALA A 90 10.97 -4.88 -1.88
CA ALA A 90 11.80 -6.09 -1.95
C ALA A 90 13.22 -5.89 -1.39
N ARG A 91 13.73 -4.65 -1.37
CA ARG A 91 15.08 -4.31 -0.92
C ARG A 91 15.16 -3.80 0.52
N MET A 92 14.04 -3.37 1.08
CA MET A 92 14.00 -2.86 2.45
C MET A 92 14.36 -3.99 3.42
N ASP A 93 15.53 -3.86 4.05
CA ASP A 93 15.91 -4.76 5.13
C ASP A 93 15.12 -4.36 6.37
N VAL A 94 14.19 -5.22 6.74
CA VAL A 94 13.21 -4.97 7.80
C VAL A 94 13.87 -5.22 9.15
N SER A 95 14.66 -4.25 9.60
CA SER A 95 15.24 -4.19 10.94
C SER A 95 14.47 -3.12 11.73
N PHE A 96 13.50 -3.55 12.52
CA PHE A 96 12.79 -2.72 13.51
C PHE A 96 13.06 -3.28 14.90
#